data_AF-A0A7X5HZC6-F1
#
_entry.id   AF-A0A7X5HZC6-F1
#
_cell.length_a   1.000
_cell.length_b   1.000
_cell.length_c   1.000
_cell.angle_alpha   90.00
_cell.angle_beta   90.00
_cell.angle_gamma   90.00
#
_symmetry.space_group_name_H-M   'P 1'
#
loop_
_entity.id
_entity.type
_entity.pdbx_description
1 polymer ?
#
loop_
_entity_poly.entity_id
_entity_poly.type
_entity_poly.pdbx_seq_one_letter_code
_entity_poly.pdbx_strand_id
1 'polypeptide(L)'
;MVPQVRLLSGAPKRRDDFTVSKLVTLSYAVFEGFGYPLNNRRFIYCQGYLYRTRTVDYKDKKTASQATNANGKITVPVKTSNGGGGSSSGGSSGGGGGGGYVRTTYNVKVTDKDGKSVNVNKSVKDDKITLTLPQGTALDGKNYYTITVTDNKGKAAENIAVILKDKKDGTSNGTTDKNGKLVLPSSEHKAYIVGYPDGTFLPDGDMSRAEAAAIFARLISDEKGESISGKSSFTDIDKNGWYADYIGYLAKYHIIEGYEDKTFRPDVPVTRAEFVAMSVRYYSLFNEVKKGGYTVKYTDVSKKYWAYDDIAYAKNIGWLNGYADGTFKGDNNITRAEVVTVVNHATLRIPDKEYIDKNVSTLNKFTDLKNNEHWGYYSIMESANTHKAAVSSDSETWVK
;
A
#
# COMPACT_ATOMS: atom_id res chain seq x y z
N MET A 1 -8.33 -41.71 9.47
CA MET A 1 -7.72 -41.66 8.12
C MET A 1 -8.05 -40.31 7.54
N VAL A 2 -7.05 -39.43 7.41
CA VAL A 2 -7.20 -38.13 6.74
C VAL A 2 -6.75 -38.34 5.29
N PRO A 3 -7.58 -38.03 4.27
CA PRO A 3 -7.17 -38.25 2.89
C PRO A 3 -6.05 -37.27 2.53
N GLN A 4 -4.91 -37.82 2.13
CA GLN A 4 -3.74 -37.10 1.64
C GLN A 4 -3.98 -36.64 0.19
N VAL A 5 -3.85 -35.35 -0.07
CA VAL A 5 -3.94 -34.75 -1.41
C VAL A 5 -2.61 -34.89 -2.14
N ARG A 6 -2.66 -35.32 -3.40
CA ARG A 6 -1.51 -35.42 -4.32
C ARG A 6 -1.70 -34.38 -5.42
N LEU A 7 -0.95 -33.29 -5.39
CA LEU A 7 -0.91 -32.32 -6.49
C LEU A 7 0.27 -32.65 -7.41
N LEU A 8 -0.06 -32.90 -8.69
CA LEU A 8 0.92 -33.16 -9.74
C LEU A 8 1.63 -31.86 -10.11
N SER A 9 2.96 -31.89 -10.09
CA SER A 9 3.83 -30.82 -10.60
C SER A 9 3.64 -30.67 -12.12
N GLY A 10 2.96 -29.61 -12.56
CA GLY A 10 2.80 -29.27 -13.96
C GLY A 10 3.09 -27.79 -14.20
N ALA A 11 4.29 -27.48 -14.68
CA ALA A 11 4.63 -26.15 -15.18
C ALA A 11 3.84 -25.85 -16.47
N PRO A 12 3.18 -24.69 -16.62
CA PRO A 12 2.62 -24.30 -17.91
C PRO A 12 3.75 -23.92 -18.88
N LYS A 13 3.79 -24.61 -20.03
CA LYS A 13 4.60 -24.26 -21.19
C LYS A 13 4.16 -22.90 -21.76
N ARG A 14 5.15 -22.09 -22.16
CA ARG A 14 5.00 -20.81 -22.89
C ARG A 14 4.32 -21.01 -24.25
N ARG A 15 3.60 -19.97 -24.69
CA ARG A 15 3.48 -19.55 -26.10
C ARG A 15 3.59 -18.02 -26.17
N ASP A 16 4.70 -17.58 -26.76
CA ASP A 16 5.01 -16.44 -27.66
C ASP A 16 3.92 -15.36 -27.82
N ASP A 17 4.18 -14.05 -27.84
CA ASP A 17 5.26 -13.28 -28.46
C ASP A 17 5.34 -11.89 -27.81
N PHE A 18 6.54 -11.38 -27.51
CA PHE A 18 6.88 -9.94 -27.55
C PHE A 18 8.41 -9.80 -27.40
N THR A 19 9.07 -9.46 -28.50
CA THR A 19 10.50 -9.11 -28.57
C THR A 19 10.74 -7.78 -27.86
N VAL A 20 11.59 -7.78 -26.83
CA VAL A 20 12.21 -6.55 -26.29
C VAL A 20 13.72 -6.74 -26.29
N SER A 21 14.37 -5.97 -27.17
CA SER A 21 15.81 -5.83 -27.26
C SER A 21 16.39 -5.35 -25.92
N LYS A 22 17.20 -6.19 -25.27
CA LYS A 22 17.96 -5.85 -24.06
C LYS A 22 19.33 -5.31 -24.43
N LEU A 23 19.66 -4.12 -23.92
CA LEU A 23 21.03 -3.73 -23.60
C LEU A 23 20.95 -2.79 -22.40
N VAL A 24 21.16 -3.33 -21.20
CA VAL A 24 21.60 -2.55 -20.03
C VAL A 24 22.74 -3.33 -19.41
N THR A 25 23.93 -2.80 -19.58
CA THR A 25 25.18 -3.25 -18.96
C THR A 25 25.06 -3.03 -17.45
N LEU A 26 25.19 -4.11 -16.66
CA LEU A 26 25.30 -4.02 -15.20
C LEU A 26 26.78 -3.83 -14.85
N SER A 27 27.17 -2.63 -14.42
CA SER A 27 28.50 -2.41 -13.85
C SER A 27 28.47 -2.77 -12.36
N TYR A 28 29.18 -3.83 -11.99
CA TYR A 28 29.49 -4.17 -10.60
C TYR A 28 30.64 -3.27 -10.11
N ALA A 29 30.44 -2.53 -9.02
CA ALA A 29 31.55 -1.95 -8.28
C ALA A 29 31.99 -2.96 -7.20
N VAL A 30 33.18 -3.54 -7.39
CA VAL A 30 33.88 -4.35 -6.40
C VAL A 30 34.61 -3.39 -5.46
N PHE A 31 34.32 -3.44 -4.16
CA PHE A 31 35.18 -2.86 -3.13
C PHE A 31 36.05 -3.99 -2.57
N GLU A 32 37.31 -4.05 -2.97
CA GLU A 32 38.35 -4.79 -2.26
C GLU A 32 39.02 -3.87 -1.24
N GLY A 33 39.23 -4.36 -0.02
CA GLY A 33 40.11 -3.71 0.96
C GLY A 33 39.75 -3.99 2.41
N PHE A 34 40.66 -4.72 3.08
CA PHE A 34 40.75 -5.03 4.51
C PHE A 34 40.07 -6.33 4.98
N GLY A 35 40.90 -7.36 5.11
CA GLY A 35 40.53 -8.70 5.53
C GLY A 35 40.53 -8.91 7.05
N TYR A 36 39.51 -9.63 7.52
CA TYR A 36 39.44 -10.42 8.76
C TYR A 36 38.44 -11.59 8.55
N PRO A 37 38.54 -12.70 9.31
CA PRO A 37 38.16 -14.04 8.83
C PRO A 37 36.66 -14.33 8.82
N LEU A 38 36.30 -15.25 7.91
CA LEU A 38 34.97 -15.76 7.59
C LEU A 38 34.35 -16.60 8.71
N ASN A 39 33.25 -16.16 9.33
CA ASN A 39 32.15 -17.01 9.82
C ASN A 39 30.97 -16.20 10.38
N ASN A 40 30.07 -15.77 9.48
CA ASN A 40 28.63 -15.49 9.67
C ASN A 40 28.18 -14.47 8.62
N ARG A 41 27.78 -14.93 7.42
CA ARG A 41 27.08 -14.05 6.48
C ARG A 41 25.61 -13.99 6.85
N ARG A 42 25.24 -12.98 7.63
CA ARG A 42 23.89 -12.40 7.55
C ARG A 42 23.83 -11.65 6.22
N PHE A 43 23.18 -12.24 5.21
CA PHE A 43 22.82 -11.49 4.02
C PHE A 43 21.69 -10.54 4.39
N ILE A 44 22.04 -9.31 4.76
CA ILE A 44 21.08 -8.20 4.78
C ILE A 44 20.80 -7.89 3.32
N TYR A 45 19.69 -8.40 2.79
CA TYR A 45 19.14 -7.88 1.55
C TYR A 45 18.64 -6.46 1.86
N CYS A 46 19.41 -5.44 1.45
CA CYS A 46 18.87 -4.10 1.31
C CYS A 46 17.80 -4.16 0.21
N GLN A 47 16.53 -4.24 0.63
CA GLN A 47 15.38 -3.96 -0.22
C GLN A 47 15.44 -2.48 -0.60
N GLY A 48 16.09 -2.18 -1.72
CA GLY A 48 16.01 -0.87 -2.35
C GLY A 48 14.63 -0.70 -2.95
N TYR A 49 13.77 0.07 -2.29
CA TYR A 49 12.49 0.48 -2.87
C TYR A 49 12.76 1.40 -4.07
N LEU A 50 12.68 0.83 -5.27
CA LEU A 50 12.48 1.61 -6.48
C LEU A 50 11.01 1.98 -6.55
N TYR A 51 10.67 3.22 -6.20
CA TYR A 51 9.38 3.80 -6.55
C TYR A 51 9.24 3.77 -8.09
N ARG A 52 8.47 2.81 -8.63
CA ARG A 52 8.05 2.85 -10.04
C ARG A 52 6.96 3.90 -10.18
N THR A 53 7.30 5.08 -10.68
CA THR A 53 6.33 5.94 -11.35
C THR A 53 5.84 5.22 -12.61
N ARG A 54 4.56 4.79 -12.64
CA ARG A 54 3.93 4.33 -13.88
C ARG A 54 3.51 5.54 -14.70
N THR A 55 4.23 5.82 -15.79
CA THR A 55 3.71 6.66 -16.86
C THR A 55 2.78 5.80 -17.71
N VAL A 56 1.50 6.17 -17.81
CA VAL A 56 0.54 5.52 -18.70
C VAL A 56 0.60 6.23 -20.04
N ASP A 57 1.22 5.63 -21.05
CA ASP A 57 1.22 6.15 -22.42
C ASP A 57 -0.10 5.78 -23.12
N TYR A 58 -0.90 6.80 -23.47
CA TYR A 58 -2.02 6.65 -24.38
C TYR A 58 -1.52 6.68 -25.85
N LYS A 59 -2.05 5.79 -26.69
CA LYS A 59 -1.67 5.62 -28.10
C LYS A 59 -2.08 6.77 -29.04
N ASP A 60 -2.78 7.79 -28.54
CA ASP A 60 -3.10 8.99 -29.31
C ASP A 60 -2.40 10.19 -28.69
N LYS A 61 -1.50 10.83 -29.47
CA LYS A 61 -0.68 12.00 -29.08
C LYS A 61 -1.52 13.27 -28.85
N LYS A 62 -2.48 13.23 -27.93
CA LYS A 62 -3.10 14.39 -27.31
C LYS A 62 -2.88 14.31 -25.81
N THR A 63 -1.97 15.15 -25.33
CA THR A 63 -1.63 15.28 -23.92
C THR A 63 -2.86 15.77 -23.14
N ALA A 64 -3.53 14.87 -22.43
CA ALA A 64 -4.52 15.24 -21.42
C ALA A 64 -3.77 15.52 -20.11
N SER A 65 -3.41 16.78 -19.87
CA SER A 65 -2.83 17.22 -18.60
C SER A 65 -3.94 17.66 -17.65
N GLN A 66 -4.54 16.72 -16.91
CA GLN A 66 -5.36 17.03 -15.72
C GLN A 66 -5.62 15.76 -14.88
N ALA A 67 -5.57 15.91 -13.56
CA ALA A 67 -5.83 14.85 -12.59
C ALA A 67 -7.34 14.68 -12.37
N THR A 68 -7.79 13.44 -12.28
CA THR A 68 -9.16 13.07 -11.89
C THR A 68 -9.41 13.41 -10.42
N ASN A 69 -10.63 13.81 -10.06
CA ASN A 69 -11.01 13.95 -8.65
C ASN A 69 -11.16 12.57 -7.98
N ALA A 70 -11.32 12.55 -6.65
CA ALA A 70 -11.37 11.33 -5.82
C ALA A 70 -12.46 10.30 -6.20
N ASN A 71 -13.39 10.65 -7.12
CA ASN A 71 -14.46 9.79 -7.61
C ASN A 71 -14.35 9.47 -9.12
N GLY A 72 -13.22 9.78 -9.78
CA GLY A 72 -13.00 9.42 -11.18
C GLY A 72 -13.82 10.19 -12.22
N LYS A 73 -14.50 11.28 -11.86
CA LYS A 73 -15.35 12.06 -12.77
C LYS A 73 -14.61 13.26 -13.37
N ILE A 74 -14.64 13.39 -14.70
CA ILE A 74 -14.12 14.54 -15.44
C ILE A 74 -15.29 15.51 -15.71
N THR A 75 -15.15 16.77 -15.28
CA THR A 75 -16.07 17.85 -15.68
C THR A 75 -15.29 18.81 -16.57
N VAL A 76 -15.62 18.83 -17.86
CA VAL A 76 -15.05 19.80 -18.82
C VAL A 76 -15.97 21.01 -18.89
N PRO A 77 -15.47 22.25 -18.79
CA PRO A 77 -16.30 23.42 -19.06
C PRO A 77 -16.63 23.49 -20.56
N VAL A 78 -17.93 23.49 -20.89
CA VAL A 78 -18.41 23.73 -22.25
C VAL A 78 -18.30 25.23 -22.53
N LYS A 79 -17.41 25.63 -23.44
CA LYS A 79 -17.48 26.95 -24.07
C LYS A 79 -18.67 26.95 -25.03
N THR A 80 -19.71 27.71 -24.73
CA THR A 80 -20.77 28.03 -25.68
C THR A 80 -20.21 28.94 -26.77
N SER A 81 -19.95 28.39 -27.96
CA SER A 81 -19.71 29.18 -29.16
C SER A 81 -21.05 29.53 -29.81
N ASN A 82 -21.56 30.74 -29.55
CA ASN A 82 -22.51 31.35 -30.47
C ASN A 82 -21.70 31.96 -31.62
N GLY A 83 -21.99 31.47 -32.84
CA GLY A 83 -21.38 31.92 -34.08
C GLY A 83 -21.71 33.38 -34.37
N GLY A 84 -20.70 34.11 -34.85
CA GLY A 84 -20.86 35.43 -35.43
C GLY A 84 -21.28 35.35 -36.89
N GLY A 85 -21.99 36.38 -37.33
CA GLY A 85 -22.12 36.76 -38.73
C GLY A 85 -22.03 38.28 -38.84
N GLY A 86 -21.38 38.77 -39.90
CA GLY A 86 -21.54 40.15 -40.36
C GLY A 86 -20.28 41.02 -40.28
N SER A 87 -19.90 41.55 -41.44
CA SER A 87 -18.64 42.19 -41.80
C SER A 87 -18.56 43.70 -41.50
N SER A 88 -17.32 44.20 -41.62
CA SER A 88 -16.90 45.50 -42.18
C SER A 88 -16.59 46.72 -41.28
N SER A 89 -15.36 47.21 -41.50
CA SER A 89 -14.87 48.60 -41.53
C SER A 89 -14.79 49.44 -40.24
N GLY A 90 -13.65 50.14 -40.11
CA GLY A 90 -13.57 51.44 -39.41
C GLY A 90 -12.44 51.52 -38.39
N GLY A 91 -11.59 52.53 -38.52
CA GLY A 91 -10.37 52.70 -37.72
C GLY A 91 -10.56 53.30 -36.32
N SER A 92 -9.39 53.50 -35.70
CA SER A 92 -9.06 54.39 -34.57
C SER A 92 -9.26 53.93 -33.12
N SER A 93 -8.11 53.94 -32.43
CA SER A 93 -7.82 54.39 -31.05
C SER A 93 -8.71 53.90 -29.89
N GLY A 94 -8.08 53.26 -28.90
CA GLY A 94 -8.64 53.12 -27.56
C GLY A 94 -7.86 52.13 -26.70
N GLY A 95 -7.45 52.56 -25.51
CA GLY A 95 -6.47 51.89 -24.65
C GLY A 95 -6.81 50.44 -24.27
N GLY A 96 -5.78 49.58 -24.32
CA GLY A 96 -5.84 48.21 -23.84
C GLY A 96 -5.60 48.15 -22.33
N GLY A 97 -6.68 48.14 -21.55
CA GLY A 97 -6.67 47.74 -20.16
C GLY A 97 -6.16 46.31 -20.04
N GLY A 98 -5.05 46.13 -19.33
CA GLY A 98 -4.51 44.82 -19.01
C GLY A 98 -5.51 44.01 -18.19
N GLY A 99 -6.08 42.97 -18.82
CA GLY A 99 -6.79 41.91 -18.12
C GLY A 99 -5.81 41.18 -17.21
N GLY A 100 -5.68 41.67 -15.99
CA GLY A 100 -4.83 41.08 -14.97
C GLY A 100 -5.34 39.69 -14.63
N TYR A 101 -4.60 38.67 -15.05
CA TYR A 101 -4.68 37.37 -14.40
C TYR A 101 -4.30 37.60 -12.94
N VAL A 102 -5.28 37.48 -12.03
CA VAL A 102 -5.00 37.53 -10.59
C VAL A 102 -4.12 36.33 -10.29
N ARG A 103 -2.81 36.56 -10.21
CA ARG A 103 -1.85 35.54 -9.80
C ARG A 103 -2.10 35.28 -8.31
N THR A 104 -2.90 34.25 -8.00
CA THR A 104 -3.15 33.84 -6.62
C THR A 104 -1.81 33.57 -5.96
N THR A 105 -1.42 34.45 -5.05
CA THR A 105 -0.12 34.40 -4.39
C THR A 105 -0.30 33.60 -3.11
N TYR A 106 0.27 32.39 -3.08
CA TYR A 106 0.23 31.52 -1.91
C TYR A 106 1.40 31.80 -0.97
N ASN A 107 1.09 31.89 0.31
CA ASN A 107 2.03 31.81 1.41
C ASN A 107 2.25 30.34 1.76
N VAL A 108 3.51 29.94 1.95
CA VAL A 108 3.86 28.55 2.27
C VAL A 108 4.79 28.54 3.46
N LYS A 109 4.42 27.79 4.49
CA LYS A 109 5.27 27.45 5.64
C LYS A 109 5.57 25.96 5.61
N VAL A 110 6.85 25.62 5.79
CA VAL A 110 7.30 24.22 5.91
C VAL A 110 7.95 24.04 7.27
N THR A 111 7.55 23.00 8.00
CA THR A 111 8.20 22.59 9.24
C THR A 111 8.62 21.13 9.17
N ASP A 112 9.71 20.76 9.83
CA ASP A 112 10.10 19.36 10.01
C ASP A 112 9.21 18.65 11.04
N LYS A 113 9.51 17.36 11.30
CA LYS A 113 8.80 16.51 12.28
C LYS A 113 8.85 17.05 13.72
N ASP A 114 9.84 17.88 14.05
CA ASP A 114 9.98 18.50 15.37
C ASP A 114 9.29 19.88 15.42
N GLY A 115 8.61 20.30 14.35
CA GLY A 115 7.94 21.59 14.23
C GLY A 115 8.87 22.76 13.91
N LYS A 116 10.15 22.53 13.62
CA LYS A 116 11.10 23.59 13.27
C LYS A 116 10.92 24.03 11.83
N SER A 117 10.94 25.34 11.59
CA SER A 117 10.81 25.90 10.24
C SER A 117 11.95 25.47 9.33
N VAL A 118 11.62 25.06 8.11
CA VAL A 118 12.57 24.65 7.07
C VAL A 118 12.52 25.63 5.92
N ASN A 119 13.67 26.20 5.56
CA ASN A 119 13.78 27.09 4.41
C ASN A 119 13.79 26.27 3.12
N VAL A 120 12.83 26.52 2.22
CA VAL A 120 12.68 25.78 0.96
C VAL A 120 12.66 26.74 -0.23
N ASN A 121 13.14 26.28 -1.37
CA ASN A 121 12.96 27.01 -2.63
C ASN A 121 11.55 26.72 -3.16
N LYS A 122 10.74 27.78 -3.33
CA LYS A 122 9.36 27.70 -3.83
C LYS A 122 9.29 28.14 -5.29
N SER A 123 8.62 27.34 -6.12
CA SER A 123 8.15 27.74 -7.44
C SER A 123 6.66 27.41 -7.59
N VAL A 124 5.93 28.22 -8.34
CA VAL A 124 4.50 28.03 -8.60
C VAL A 124 4.26 28.10 -10.09
N LYS A 125 3.67 27.05 -10.66
CA LYS A 125 3.33 26.93 -12.08
C LYS A 125 2.02 26.16 -12.20
N ASP A 126 1.08 26.64 -13.00
CA ASP A 126 -0.21 25.98 -13.29
C ASP A 126 -0.96 25.54 -12.01
N ASP A 127 -1.10 26.46 -11.03
CA ASP A 127 -1.71 26.21 -9.71
C ASP A 127 -1.08 25.08 -8.88
N LYS A 128 0.13 24.67 -9.26
CA LYS A 128 0.95 23.67 -8.57
C LYS A 128 2.13 24.32 -7.88
N ILE A 129 2.30 24.06 -6.60
CA ILE A 129 3.43 24.53 -5.81
C ILE A 129 4.51 23.46 -5.83
N THR A 130 5.74 23.80 -6.23
CA THR A 130 6.90 22.92 -6.10
C THR A 130 7.85 23.51 -5.06
N LEU A 131 8.17 22.71 -4.05
CA LEU A 131 9.07 23.02 -2.95
C LEU A 131 10.33 22.15 -3.08
N THR A 132 11.50 22.75 -2.99
CA THR A 132 12.78 22.03 -2.99
C THR A 132 13.48 22.24 -1.66
N LEU A 133 13.77 21.13 -0.98
CA LEU A 133 14.44 21.11 0.31
C LEU A 133 15.93 21.53 0.21
N PRO A 134 16.55 21.94 1.34
CA PRO A 134 17.98 22.23 1.43
C PRO A 134 18.90 21.07 1.04
N GLN A 135 20.21 21.34 0.96
CA GLN A 135 21.20 20.27 0.82
C GLN A 135 21.21 19.35 2.06
N GLY A 136 21.51 18.07 1.85
CA GLY A 136 21.62 17.08 2.93
C GLY A 136 20.31 16.47 3.40
N THR A 137 19.15 16.96 2.95
CA THR A 137 17.85 16.34 3.23
C THR A 137 17.53 15.23 2.22
N ALA A 138 16.83 14.19 2.66
CA ALA A 138 16.31 13.13 1.81
C ALA A 138 14.84 12.87 2.11
N LEU A 139 14.07 12.50 1.09
CA LEU A 139 12.68 12.04 1.21
C LEU A 139 12.63 10.51 1.36
N ASP A 140 13.29 10.00 2.39
CA ASP A 140 13.41 8.56 2.69
C ASP A 140 12.40 8.05 3.74
N GLY A 141 11.49 8.93 4.19
CA GLY A 141 10.47 8.61 5.19
C GLY A 141 10.93 8.67 6.64
N LYS A 142 12.24 8.80 6.91
CA LYS A 142 12.77 8.99 8.28
C LYS A 142 12.47 10.38 8.83
N ASN A 143 12.26 11.34 7.94
CA ASN A 143 11.76 12.66 8.26
C ASN A 143 10.53 12.95 7.41
N TYR A 144 9.65 13.80 7.95
CA TYR A 144 8.49 14.31 7.24
C TYR A 144 8.34 15.80 7.48
N TYR A 145 7.65 16.44 6.56
CA TYR A 145 7.48 17.87 6.53
C TYR A 145 6.00 18.21 6.53
N THR A 146 5.59 19.02 7.49
CA THR A 146 4.27 19.62 7.49
C THR A 146 4.32 20.89 6.65
N ILE A 147 3.56 20.89 5.57
CA ILE A 147 3.43 22.02 4.65
C ILE A 147 2.08 22.67 4.91
N THR A 148 2.11 23.96 5.20
CA THR A 148 0.91 24.79 5.37
C THR A 148 0.87 25.82 4.24
N VAL A 149 -0.23 25.84 3.49
CA VAL A 149 -0.49 26.75 2.39
C VAL A 149 -1.67 27.65 2.74
N THR A 150 -1.45 28.96 2.64
CA THR A 150 -2.50 29.96 2.83
C THR A 150 -2.54 30.93 1.65
N ASP A 151 -3.68 31.59 1.47
CA ASP A 151 -3.80 32.70 0.52
C ASP A 151 -3.05 33.94 1.03
N ASN A 152 -3.10 35.02 0.24
CA ASN A 152 -2.47 36.30 0.56
C ASN A 152 -3.06 36.99 1.81
N LYS A 153 -4.22 36.55 2.29
CA LYS A 153 -4.88 37.04 3.51
C LYS A 153 -4.65 36.12 4.71
N GLY A 154 -3.88 35.05 4.53
CA GLY A 154 -3.59 34.07 5.58
C GLY A 154 -4.69 33.02 5.77
N LYS A 155 -5.71 32.95 4.89
CA LYS A 155 -6.74 31.91 4.95
C LYS A 155 -6.19 30.59 4.42
N ALA A 156 -6.56 29.48 5.06
CA ALA A 156 -6.24 28.12 4.60
C ALA A 156 -6.63 27.90 3.13
N ALA A 157 -5.69 27.39 2.34
CA ALA A 157 -5.91 27.05 0.93
C ALA A 157 -6.03 25.53 0.76
N GLU A 158 -7.26 25.05 0.61
CA GLU A 158 -7.59 23.63 0.40
C GLU A 158 -7.40 23.21 -1.07
N ASN A 159 -7.15 21.92 -1.32
CA ASN A 159 -7.03 21.32 -2.65
C ASN A 159 -5.88 21.89 -3.51
N ILE A 160 -4.86 22.45 -2.88
CA ILE A 160 -3.67 22.94 -3.58
C ILE A 160 -2.68 21.80 -3.78
N ALA A 161 -2.33 21.54 -5.04
CA ALA A 161 -1.34 20.53 -5.39
C ALA A 161 0.06 20.99 -5.02
N VAL A 162 0.77 20.19 -4.22
CA VAL A 162 2.14 20.45 -3.79
C VAL A 162 3.05 19.28 -4.17
N ILE A 163 4.21 19.61 -4.74
CA ILE A 163 5.34 18.70 -4.94
C ILE A 163 6.44 19.10 -3.97
N LEU A 164 6.93 18.16 -3.18
CA LEU A 164 8.15 18.28 -2.40
C LEU A 164 9.26 17.51 -3.09
N LYS A 165 10.41 18.15 -3.29
CA LYS A 165 11.61 17.56 -3.88
C LYS A 165 12.78 17.66 -2.91
N ASP A 166 13.60 16.62 -2.84
CA ASP A 166 14.97 16.76 -2.34
C ASP A 166 15.95 17.04 -3.50
N LYS A 167 17.24 17.16 -3.17
CA LYS A 167 18.30 17.41 -4.15
C LYS A 167 18.96 16.15 -4.72
N LYS A 168 18.48 14.97 -4.33
CA LYS A 168 18.91 13.64 -4.80
C LYS A 168 17.84 12.97 -5.69
N ASP A 169 17.02 13.79 -6.35
CA ASP A 169 15.90 13.40 -7.22
C ASP A 169 14.69 12.76 -6.52
N GLY A 170 14.68 12.70 -5.19
CA GLY A 170 13.51 12.29 -4.41
C GLY A 170 12.35 13.25 -4.65
N THR A 171 11.16 12.71 -4.87
CA THR A 171 9.93 13.48 -5.10
C THR A 171 8.77 12.87 -4.33
N SER A 172 8.04 13.70 -3.60
CA SER A 172 6.76 13.36 -2.97
C SER A 172 5.73 14.42 -3.30
N ASN A 173 4.44 14.07 -3.31
CA ASN A 173 3.40 14.99 -3.73
C ASN A 173 2.05 14.68 -3.05
N GLY A 174 1.18 15.69 -3.03
CA GLY A 174 -0.17 15.56 -2.50
C GLY A 174 -0.95 16.85 -2.65
N THR A 175 -2.15 16.89 -2.07
CA THR A 175 -3.01 18.07 -2.00
C THR A 175 -3.25 18.50 -0.57
N THR A 176 -3.39 19.80 -0.34
CA THR A 176 -3.74 20.34 0.98
C THR A 176 -5.17 19.96 1.39
N ASP A 177 -5.37 19.71 2.68
CA ASP A 177 -6.68 19.49 3.27
C ASP A 177 -7.44 20.81 3.54
N LYS A 178 -8.64 20.70 4.14
CA LYS A 178 -9.49 21.85 4.52
C LYS A 178 -8.81 22.92 5.39
N ASN A 179 -7.73 22.57 6.07
CA ASN A 179 -6.95 23.48 6.90
C ASN A 179 -5.72 24.05 6.16
N GLY A 180 -5.62 23.80 4.85
CA GLY A 180 -4.48 24.19 4.04
C GLY A 180 -3.21 23.40 4.34
N LYS A 181 -3.32 22.21 4.95
CA LYS A 181 -2.16 21.43 5.39
C LYS A 181 -1.99 20.14 4.59
N LEU A 182 -0.74 19.74 4.39
CA LEU A 182 -0.38 18.39 3.98
C LEU A 182 0.94 17.97 4.63
N VAL A 183 1.17 16.66 4.73
CA VAL A 183 2.42 16.09 5.24
C VAL A 183 3.09 15.27 4.14
N LEU A 184 4.38 15.51 3.89
CA LEU A 184 5.17 14.80 2.88
C LEU A 184 6.57 14.41 3.41
N PRO A 185 7.14 13.25 3.01
CA PRO A 185 6.44 12.19 2.28
C PRO A 185 5.38 11.53 3.18
N SER A 186 4.27 11.10 2.58
CA SER A 186 3.29 10.26 3.26
C SER A 186 2.65 9.28 2.29
N SER A 187 2.29 8.11 2.82
CA SER A 187 1.44 7.11 2.18
C SER A 187 0.18 6.91 3.02
N GLU A 188 -0.91 6.48 2.40
CA GLU A 188 -2.14 6.12 3.10
C GLU A 188 -2.21 4.60 3.25
N HIS A 189 -2.42 4.14 4.47
CA HIS A 189 -2.69 2.76 4.79
C HIS A 189 -4.18 2.65 5.10
N LYS A 190 -4.94 2.03 4.18
CA LYS A 190 -6.36 1.74 4.43
C LYS A 190 -6.52 0.59 5.41
N ALA A 191 -7.53 0.67 6.27
CA ALA A 191 -7.93 -0.47 7.09
C ALA A 191 -8.27 -1.66 6.18
N TYR A 192 -7.68 -2.82 6.44
CA TYR A 192 -7.93 -4.04 5.66
C TYR A 192 -8.80 -5.06 6.43
N ILE A 193 -8.95 -4.86 7.73
CA ILE A 193 -9.81 -5.68 8.59
C ILE A 193 -10.80 -4.79 9.37
N VAL A 194 -11.94 -5.36 9.72
CA VAL A 194 -12.96 -4.74 10.57
C VAL A 194 -13.33 -5.71 11.70
N GLY A 195 -13.87 -5.17 12.79
CA GLY A 195 -14.45 -5.98 13.87
C GLY A 195 -15.83 -6.51 13.52
N TYR A 196 -16.44 -7.19 14.47
CA TYR A 196 -17.76 -7.77 14.36
C TYR A 196 -18.87 -6.76 14.69
N PRO A 197 -20.12 -7.00 14.25
CA PRO A 197 -21.25 -6.11 14.53
C PRO A 197 -21.55 -5.89 16.02
N ASP A 198 -21.14 -6.81 16.90
CA ASP A 198 -21.26 -6.69 18.36
C ASP A 198 -20.19 -5.78 18.99
N GLY A 199 -19.31 -5.19 18.17
CA GLY A 199 -18.24 -4.30 18.59
C GLY A 199 -16.96 -5.01 19.02
N THR A 200 -16.86 -6.34 18.90
CA THR A 200 -15.65 -7.09 19.25
C THR A 200 -14.66 -7.17 18.09
N PHE A 201 -13.38 -7.41 18.40
CA PHE A 201 -12.38 -7.82 17.42
C PHE A 201 -12.16 -9.34 17.39
N LEU A 202 -12.35 -10.03 18.52
CA LEU A 202 -12.03 -11.44 18.76
C LEU A 202 -10.57 -11.79 18.44
N PRO A 203 -9.58 -11.20 19.14
CA PRO A 203 -8.16 -11.35 18.79
C PRO A 203 -7.67 -12.80 18.86
N ASP A 204 -8.14 -13.56 19.85
CA ASP A 204 -7.82 -14.99 20.04
C ASP A 204 -8.83 -15.92 19.33
N GLY A 205 -9.84 -15.35 18.68
CA GLY A 205 -10.80 -16.10 17.88
C GLY A 205 -10.20 -16.54 16.55
N ASP A 206 -10.60 -17.73 16.10
CA ASP A 206 -10.21 -18.27 14.80
C ASP A 206 -10.77 -17.40 13.66
N MET A 207 -9.97 -17.19 12.61
CA MET A 207 -10.42 -16.47 11.42
C MET A 207 -11.06 -17.43 10.40
N SER A 208 -12.25 -17.10 9.90
CA SER A 208 -12.88 -17.84 8.80
C SER A 208 -12.18 -17.62 7.46
N ARG A 209 -12.36 -18.56 6.53
CA ARG A 209 -11.84 -18.45 5.17
C ARG A 209 -12.40 -17.25 4.41
N ALA A 210 -13.67 -16.91 4.63
CA ALA A 210 -14.31 -15.72 4.05
C ALA A 210 -13.67 -14.41 4.54
N GLU A 211 -13.36 -14.31 5.83
CA GLU A 211 -12.70 -13.13 6.39
C GLU A 211 -11.27 -12.98 5.88
N ALA A 212 -10.51 -14.08 5.83
CA ALA A 212 -9.18 -14.09 5.23
C ALA A 212 -9.23 -13.65 3.76
N ALA A 213 -10.25 -14.08 3.02
CA ALA A 213 -10.45 -13.67 1.64
C ALA A 213 -10.72 -12.16 1.51
N ALA A 214 -11.55 -11.60 2.39
CA ALA A 214 -11.86 -10.17 2.39
C ALA A 214 -10.63 -9.29 2.66
N ILE A 215 -9.73 -9.73 3.56
CA ILE A 215 -8.47 -9.02 3.86
C ILE A 215 -7.61 -8.89 2.59
N PHE A 216 -7.27 -10.01 1.94
CA PHE A 216 -6.42 -9.96 0.75
C PHE A 216 -7.12 -9.27 -0.42
N ALA A 217 -8.45 -9.39 -0.56
CA ALA A 217 -9.17 -8.68 -1.61
C ALA A 217 -9.06 -7.16 -1.46
N ARG A 218 -9.20 -6.63 -0.24
CA ARG A 218 -9.00 -5.20 0.07
C ARG A 218 -7.57 -4.76 -0.23
N LEU A 219 -6.57 -5.52 0.20
CA LEU A 219 -5.16 -5.21 -0.05
C LEU A 219 -4.82 -5.18 -1.54
N ILE A 220 -5.27 -6.19 -2.30
CA ILE A 220 -5.04 -6.26 -3.75
C ILE A 220 -5.77 -5.12 -4.48
N SER A 221 -7.01 -4.83 -4.09
CA SER A 221 -7.80 -3.73 -4.65
C SER A 221 -7.12 -2.38 -4.42
N ASP A 222 -6.59 -2.15 -3.22
CA ASP A 222 -5.87 -0.93 -2.87
C ASP A 222 -4.59 -0.76 -3.70
N GLU A 223 -3.75 -1.80 -3.74
CA GLU A 223 -2.48 -1.78 -4.48
C GLU A 223 -2.68 -1.66 -6.01
N LYS A 224 -3.75 -2.25 -6.55
CA LYS A 224 -4.07 -2.18 -7.99
C LYS A 224 -4.89 -0.96 -8.38
N GLY A 225 -5.56 -0.30 -7.42
CA GLY A 225 -6.51 0.77 -7.69
C GLY A 225 -7.75 0.31 -8.48
N GLU A 226 -8.22 -0.92 -8.26
CA GLU A 226 -9.40 -1.49 -8.96
C GLU A 226 -10.51 -1.89 -8.00
N SER A 227 -11.75 -1.93 -8.47
CA SER A 227 -12.89 -2.38 -7.68
C SER A 227 -12.89 -3.89 -7.47
N ILE A 228 -13.19 -4.33 -6.25
CA ILE A 228 -13.40 -5.73 -5.92
C ILE A 228 -14.65 -6.21 -6.64
N SER A 229 -14.49 -7.15 -7.57
CA SER A 229 -15.60 -7.78 -8.30
C SER A 229 -15.14 -9.11 -8.89
N GLY A 230 -16.01 -10.10 -8.87
CA GLY A 230 -15.71 -11.40 -9.45
C GLY A 230 -16.74 -12.44 -9.09
N LYS A 231 -16.82 -13.50 -9.90
CA LYS A 231 -17.64 -14.67 -9.59
C LYS A 231 -16.74 -15.87 -9.44
N SER A 232 -16.95 -16.67 -8.40
CA SER A 232 -16.29 -17.95 -8.25
C SER A 232 -17.11 -19.06 -8.91
N SER A 233 -16.45 -20.20 -9.16
CA SER A 233 -17.08 -21.44 -9.62
C SER A 233 -17.45 -22.40 -8.47
N PHE A 234 -17.28 -21.95 -7.23
CA PHE A 234 -17.52 -22.75 -6.04
C PHE A 234 -19.03 -22.95 -5.82
N THR A 235 -19.42 -24.16 -5.49
CA THR A 235 -20.83 -24.59 -5.44
C THR A 235 -21.56 -24.18 -4.17
N ASP A 236 -20.82 -23.82 -3.12
CA ASP A 236 -21.30 -23.47 -1.78
C ASP A 236 -21.23 -21.97 -1.48
N ILE A 237 -21.00 -21.13 -2.51
CA ILE A 237 -20.99 -19.68 -2.36
C ILE A 237 -22.37 -19.13 -2.67
N ASP A 238 -23.03 -18.58 -1.65
CA ASP A 238 -24.19 -17.73 -1.87
C ASP A 238 -23.76 -16.45 -2.59
N LYS A 239 -24.27 -16.25 -3.81
CA LYS A 239 -24.03 -15.07 -4.64
C LYS A 239 -24.45 -13.75 -3.98
N ASN A 240 -25.33 -13.79 -2.99
CA ASN A 240 -25.77 -12.62 -2.22
C ASN A 240 -25.05 -12.49 -0.87
N GLY A 241 -24.17 -13.44 -0.52
CA GLY A 241 -23.39 -13.40 0.70
C GLY A 241 -22.38 -12.24 0.68
N TRP A 242 -22.13 -11.65 1.84
CA TRP A 242 -21.19 -10.53 2.00
C TRP A 242 -19.77 -10.86 1.49
N TYR A 243 -19.43 -12.15 1.43
CA TYR A 243 -18.13 -12.67 1.01
C TYR A 243 -18.02 -12.97 -0.49
N ALA A 244 -19.12 -12.96 -1.24
CA ALA A 244 -19.18 -13.52 -2.59
C ALA A 244 -18.19 -12.83 -3.55
N ASP A 245 -18.19 -11.49 -3.56
CA ASP A 245 -17.29 -10.72 -4.42
C ASP A 245 -15.82 -10.86 -3.99
N TYR A 246 -15.53 -10.93 -2.69
CA TYR A 246 -14.16 -11.13 -2.20
C TYR A 246 -13.60 -12.47 -2.66
N ILE A 247 -14.38 -13.54 -2.53
CA ILE A 247 -13.99 -14.90 -2.93
C ILE A 247 -13.85 -14.97 -4.45
N GLY A 248 -14.81 -14.44 -5.21
CA GLY A 248 -14.72 -14.39 -6.67
C GLY A 248 -13.49 -13.61 -7.15
N TYR A 249 -13.17 -12.49 -6.50
CA TYR A 249 -12.01 -11.66 -6.80
C TYR A 249 -10.69 -12.37 -6.49
N LEU A 250 -10.57 -13.06 -5.36
CA LEU A 250 -9.35 -13.82 -5.05
C LEU A 250 -9.17 -15.07 -5.91
N ALA A 251 -10.26 -15.72 -6.32
CA ALA A 251 -10.20 -16.84 -7.26
C ALA A 251 -9.68 -16.38 -8.63
N LYS A 252 -10.11 -15.22 -9.12
CA LYS A 252 -9.59 -14.57 -10.35
C LYS A 252 -8.07 -14.38 -10.30
N TYR A 253 -7.51 -14.09 -9.13
CA TYR A 253 -6.07 -13.87 -8.92
C TYR A 253 -5.30 -15.13 -8.50
N HIS A 254 -5.95 -16.29 -8.45
CA HIS A 254 -5.34 -17.56 -8.00
C HIS A 254 -4.70 -17.47 -6.59
N ILE A 255 -5.26 -16.62 -5.72
CA ILE A 255 -4.83 -16.52 -4.32
C ILE A 255 -5.44 -17.66 -3.50
N ILE A 256 -6.70 -17.98 -3.79
CA ILE A 256 -7.44 -19.07 -3.19
C ILE A 256 -7.76 -20.12 -4.24
N GLU A 257 -7.82 -21.36 -3.79
CA GLU A 257 -8.33 -22.51 -4.51
C GLU A 257 -9.36 -23.18 -3.60
N GLY A 258 -10.41 -23.73 -4.20
CA GLY A 258 -11.41 -24.50 -3.48
C GLY A 258 -10.93 -25.92 -3.20
N TYR A 259 -11.80 -26.70 -2.60
CA TYR A 259 -11.59 -28.13 -2.38
C TYR A 259 -11.90 -28.93 -3.66
N GLU A 260 -11.47 -30.20 -3.70
CA GLU A 260 -11.68 -31.10 -4.83
C GLU A 260 -13.17 -31.31 -5.17
N ASP A 261 -14.04 -31.17 -4.16
CA ASP A 261 -15.51 -31.24 -4.28
C ASP A 261 -16.14 -29.95 -4.86
N LYS A 262 -15.32 -28.99 -5.31
CA LYS A 262 -15.73 -27.67 -5.82
C LYS A 262 -16.39 -26.77 -4.77
N THR A 263 -16.11 -26.98 -3.49
CA THR A 263 -16.52 -26.07 -2.40
C THR A 263 -15.40 -25.12 -1.99
N PHE A 264 -15.73 -24.04 -1.29
CA PHE A 264 -14.74 -23.14 -0.65
C PHE A 264 -14.84 -23.13 0.87
N ARG A 265 -16.01 -23.44 1.43
CA ARG A 265 -16.35 -23.52 2.85
C ARG A 265 -16.10 -22.19 3.58
N PRO A 266 -16.85 -21.12 3.23
CA PRO A 266 -16.54 -19.76 3.65
C PRO A 266 -16.48 -19.57 5.18
N ASP A 267 -17.33 -20.27 5.92
CA ASP A 267 -17.46 -20.12 7.38
C ASP A 267 -16.51 -21.02 8.17
N VAL A 268 -15.77 -21.92 7.51
CA VAL A 268 -14.79 -22.77 8.17
C VAL A 268 -13.55 -21.95 8.51
N PRO A 269 -12.96 -22.10 9.71
CA PRO A 269 -11.67 -21.50 10.05
C PRO A 269 -10.56 -21.85 9.07
N VAL A 270 -9.67 -20.89 8.80
CA VAL A 270 -8.47 -21.12 8.01
C VAL A 270 -7.33 -21.63 8.90
N THR A 271 -6.60 -22.64 8.44
CA THR A 271 -5.42 -23.11 9.16
C THR A 271 -4.26 -22.13 8.99
N ARG A 272 -3.32 -22.14 9.94
CA ARG A 272 -2.12 -21.30 9.89
C ARG A 272 -1.28 -21.56 8.64
N ALA A 273 -1.18 -22.81 8.18
CA ALA A 273 -0.48 -23.14 6.94
C ALA A 273 -1.22 -22.61 5.69
N GLU A 274 -2.55 -22.75 5.63
CA GLU A 274 -3.35 -22.16 4.54
C GLU A 274 -3.21 -20.65 4.48
N PHE A 275 -3.27 -19.96 5.61
CA PHE A 275 -3.15 -18.52 5.66
C PHE A 275 -1.77 -18.04 5.16
N VAL A 276 -0.69 -18.74 5.53
CA VAL A 276 0.66 -18.42 5.04
C VAL A 276 0.77 -18.67 3.53
N ALA A 277 0.22 -19.77 3.01
CA ALA A 277 0.19 -20.00 1.56
C ALA A 277 -0.57 -18.89 0.82
N MET A 278 -1.71 -18.43 1.35
CA MET A 278 -2.45 -17.29 0.81
C MET A 278 -1.61 -16.00 0.82
N SER A 279 -0.90 -15.74 1.92
CA SER A 279 -0.03 -14.57 2.09
C SER A 279 1.12 -14.54 1.07
N VAL A 280 1.75 -15.69 0.83
CA VAL A 280 2.83 -15.82 -0.16
C VAL A 280 2.31 -15.65 -1.59
N ARG A 281 1.13 -16.22 -1.91
CA ARG A 281 0.49 -15.99 -3.22
C ARG A 281 0.13 -14.53 -3.43
N TYR A 282 -0.45 -13.87 -2.41
CA TYR A 282 -0.73 -12.44 -2.44
C TYR A 282 0.53 -11.64 -2.76
N TYR A 283 1.61 -11.89 -2.03
CA TYR A 283 2.87 -11.19 -2.22
C TYR A 283 3.49 -11.41 -3.61
N SER A 284 3.30 -12.60 -4.19
CA SER A 284 3.76 -12.93 -5.54
C SER A 284 3.08 -12.14 -6.67
N LEU A 285 1.94 -11.49 -6.41
CA LEU A 285 1.30 -10.59 -7.39
C LEU A 285 2.11 -9.31 -7.64
N PHE A 286 2.93 -8.92 -6.67
CA PHE A 286 3.65 -7.64 -6.67
C PHE A 286 5.17 -7.81 -6.58
N ASN A 287 5.64 -8.97 -6.13
CA ASN A 287 7.04 -9.25 -5.83
C ASN A 287 7.49 -10.61 -6.37
N GLU A 288 8.80 -10.75 -6.59
CA GLU A 288 9.39 -12.04 -6.92
C GLU A 288 9.47 -12.94 -5.67
N VAL A 289 8.93 -14.16 -5.76
CA VAL A 289 8.97 -15.16 -4.69
C VAL A 289 9.86 -16.33 -5.10
N LYS A 290 11.01 -16.49 -4.44
CA LYS A 290 11.96 -17.59 -4.66
C LYS A 290 11.82 -18.66 -3.58
N LYS A 291 10.99 -19.67 -3.84
CA LYS A 291 10.82 -20.85 -2.97
C LYS A 291 11.96 -21.86 -3.14
N GLY A 292 12.11 -22.78 -2.17
CA GLY A 292 13.04 -23.92 -2.25
C GLY A 292 14.50 -23.64 -1.83
N GLY A 293 14.88 -22.37 -1.62
CA GLY A 293 16.21 -21.99 -1.10
C GLY A 293 16.30 -21.87 0.42
N TYR A 294 15.16 -21.96 1.11
CA TYR A 294 15.04 -21.72 2.55
C TYR A 294 14.77 -23.02 3.29
N THR A 295 15.26 -23.10 4.53
CA THR A 295 15.01 -24.25 5.39
C THR A 295 14.48 -23.81 6.74
N VAL A 296 13.54 -24.58 7.27
CA VAL A 296 13.02 -24.42 8.62
C VAL A 296 13.11 -25.73 9.38
N LYS A 297 13.23 -25.60 10.70
CA LYS A 297 13.25 -26.70 11.66
C LYS A 297 12.14 -26.42 12.65
N TYR A 298 10.98 -27.02 12.41
CA TYR A 298 9.90 -27.13 13.37
C TYR A 298 9.65 -28.61 13.64
N THR A 299 9.29 -28.97 14.86
CA THR A 299 9.13 -30.37 15.28
C THR A 299 7.94 -31.06 14.61
N ASP A 300 6.96 -30.28 14.16
CA ASP A 300 5.69 -30.70 13.54
C ASP A 300 5.61 -30.43 12.03
N VAL A 301 6.63 -29.82 11.42
CA VAL A 301 6.65 -29.51 9.97
C VAL A 301 7.80 -30.25 9.29
N SER A 302 7.48 -31.37 8.64
CA SER A 302 8.45 -32.11 7.82
C SER A 302 8.70 -31.42 6.48
N LYS A 303 9.85 -31.69 5.83
CA LYS A 303 10.16 -31.21 4.47
C LYS A 303 9.16 -31.64 3.39
N LYS A 304 8.34 -32.67 3.66
CA LYS A 304 7.30 -33.16 2.75
C LYS A 304 5.94 -32.50 3.01
N TYR A 305 5.83 -31.69 4.06
CA TYR A 305 4.60 -30.97 4.37
C TYR A 305 4.26 -30.01 3.21
N TRP A 306 3.00 -30.00 2.78
CA TRP A 306 2.59 -29.32 1.55
C TRP A 306 2.91 -27.82 1.54
N ALA A 307 2.87 -27.18 2.71
CA ALA A 307 3.19 -25.76 2.88
C ALA A 307 4.65 -25.50 3.30
N TYR A 308 5.54 -26.51 3.28
CA TYR A 308 6.91 -26.36 3.80
C TYR A 308 7.64 -25.17 3.18
N ASP A 309 7.58 -25.04 1.85
CA ASP A 309 8.29 -23.97 1.13
C ASP A 309 7.69 -22.58 1.40
N ASP A 310 6.37 -22.49 1.54
CA ASP A 310 5.66 -21.26 1.90
C ASP A 310 6.03 -20.80 3.31
N ILE A 311 6.01 -21.74 4.26
CA ILE A 311 6.42 -21.51 5.66
C ILE A 311 7.89 -21.11 5.72
N ALA A 312 8.76 -21.79 4.98
CA ALA A 312 10.19 -21.50 4.98
C ALA A 312 10.50 -20.13 4.37
N TYR A 313 9.81 -19.77 3.30
CA TYR A 313 9.89 -18.45 2.70
C TYR A 313 9.43 -17.37 3.69
N ALA A 314 8.20 -17.49 4.21
CA ALA A 314 7.59 -16.49 5.09
C ALA A 314 8.38 -16.28 6.40
N LYS A 315 8.93 -17.35 6.98
CA LYS A 315 9.85 -17.26 8.12
C LYS A 315 11.12 -16.50 7.75
N ASN A 316 11.76 -16.86 6.63
CA ASN A 316 13.06 -16.29 6.26
C ASN A 316 12.99 -14.79 5.97
N ILE A 317 11.88 -14.31 5.40
CA ILE A 317 11.66 -12.89 5.16
C ILE A 317 11.07 -12.14 6.38
N GLY A 318 10.80 -12.85 7.47
CA GLY A 318 10.43 -12.26 8.76
C GLY A 318 8.95 -11.97 8.97
N TRP A 319 8.04 -12.62 8.23
CA TRP A 319 6.60 -12.40 8.43
C TRP A 319 6.04 -13.06 9.69
N LEU A 320 6.58 -14.22 10.04
CA LEU A 320 6.19 -14.95 11.24
C LEU A 320 7.28 -15.88 11.74
N ASN A 321 7.14 -16.24 13.00
CA ASN A 321 7.92 -17.29 13.64
C ASN A 321 7.02 -18.49 13.99
N GLY A 322 7.65 -19.59 14.41
CA GLY A 322 6.94 -20.65 15.12
C GLY A 322 6.81 -20.31 16.59
N TYR A 323 6.24 -21.24 17.35
CA TYR A 323 6.04 -21.09 18.78
C TYR A 323 7.31 -21.43 19.57
N ALA A 324 7.34 -20.99 20.84
CA ALA A 324 8.48 -21.19 21.73
C ALA A 324 8.79 -22.68 22.01
N ASP A 325 7.78 -23.55 21.87
CA ASP A 325 7.89 -25.01 21.98
C ASP A 325 8.57 -25.68 20.76
N GLY A 326 8.99 -24.91 19.76
CA GLY A 326 9.64 -25.39 18.55
C GLY A 326 8.69 -25.89 17.47
N THR A 327 7.37 -25.75 17.65
CA THR A 327 6.35 -26.11 16.66
C THR A 327 6.01 -24.92 15.75
N PHE A 328 5.36 -25.20 14.62
CA PHE A 328 4.72 -24.20 13.75
C PHE A 328 3.20 -24.19 13.88
N LYS A 329 2.59 -25.31 14.28
CA LYS A 329 1.14 -25.56 14.40
C LYS A 329 0.41 -25.29 13.08
N GLY A 330 0.94 -25.85 11.99
CA GLY A 330 0.46 -25.58 10.64
C GLY A 330 -0.99 -25.99 10.39
N ASP A 331 -1.43 -27.09 11.01
CA ASP A 331 -2.80 -27.61 10.90
C ASP A 331 -3.77 -27.01 11.92
N ASN A 332 -3.29 -26.17 12.85
CA ASN A 332 -4.16 -25.45 13.77
C ASN A 332 -4.78 -24.25 13.06
N ASN A 333 -5.99 -23.87 13.51
CA ASN A 333 -6.63 -22.63 13.08
C ASN A 333 -5.78 -21.43 13.50
N ILE A 334 -5.72 -20.42 12.64
CA ILE A 334 -5.01 -19.17 12.92
C ILE A 334 -5.95 -18.17 13.60
N THR A 335 -5.45 -17.48 14.63
CA THR A 335 -6.25 -16.45 15.29
C THR A 335 -6.23 -15.13 14.53
N ARG A 336 -7.22 -14.27 14.78
CA ARG A 336 -7.29 -12.96 14.13
C ARG A 336 -6.11 -12.06 14.47
N ALA A 337 -5.58 -12.13 15.69
CA ALA A 337 -4.38 -11.39 16.09
C ALA A 337 -3.11 -11.88 15.36
N GLU A 338 -3.00 -13.19 15.13
CA GLU A 338 -1.91 -13.75 14.33
C GLU A 338 -2.00 -13.30 12.87
N VAL A 339 -3.20 -13.35 12.29
CA VAL A 339 -3.44 -12.88 10.92
C VAL A 339 -2.97 -11.45 10.71
N VAL A 340 -3.42 -10.49 11.53
CA VAL A 340 -3.05 -9.08 11.34
C VAL A 340 -1.55 -8.85 11.55
N THR A 341 -0.92 -9.64 12.42
CA THR A 341 0.53 -9.59 12.61
C THR A 341 1.28 -10.03 11.35
N VAL A 342 0.89 -11.18 10.77
CA VAL A 342 1.50 -11.68 9.52
C VAL A 342 1.28 -10.70 8.37
N VAL A 343 0.05 -10.18 8.23
CA VAL A 343 -0.29 -9.24 7.16
C VAL A 343 0.49 -7.95 7.30
N ASN A 344 0.56 -7.37 8.51
CA ASN A 344 1.34 -6.15 8.75
C ASN A 344 2.81 -6.35 8.36
N HIS A 345 3.43 -7.46 8.73
CA HIS A 345 4.80 -7.75 8.28
C HIS A 345 4.90 -7.95 6.76
N ALA A 346 3.94 -8.63 6.15
CA ALA A 346 3.92 -8.86 4.70
C ALA A 346 3.73 -7.58 3.88
N THR A 347 3.05 -6.59 4.44
CA THR A 347 2.80 -5.28 3.82
C THR A 347 3.68 -4.17 4.41
N LEU A 348 4.64 -4.50 5.27
CA LEU A 348 5.58 -3.56 5.91
C LEU A 348 4.89 -2.43 6.68
N ARG A 349 3.74 -2.74 7.28
CA ARG A 349 2.98 -1.86 8.15
C ARG A 349 3.51 -1.98 9.57
N ILE A 350 3.88 -0.85 10.16
CA ILE A 350 4.49 -0.82 11.49
C ILE A 350 3.62 0.07 12.39
N PRO A 351 3.05 -0.46 13.48
CA PRO A 351 2.20 0.36 14.33
C PRO A 351 3.01 1.49 15.01
N ASP A 352 2.55 2.72 14.85
CA ASP A 352 3.02 3.86 15.64
C ASP A 352 2.39 3.83 17.04
N LYS A 353 3.05 3.13 17.97
CA LYS A 353 2.54 2.91 19.33
C LYS A 353 2.29 4.23 20.07
N GLU A 354 3.18 5.20 19.92
CA GLU A 354 3.06 6.48 20.60
C GLU A 354 1.84 7.26 20.09
N TYR A 355 1.63 7.27 18.77
CA TYR A 355 0.44 7.87 18.19
C TYR A 355 -0.82 7.15 18.64
N ILE A 356 -0.84 5.81 18.59
CA ILE A 356 -1.98 5.00 18.98
C ILE A 356 -2.38 5.29 20.42
N ASP A 357 -1.42 5.27 21.35
CA ASP A 357 -1.67 5.50 22.78
C ASP A 357 -2.18 6.93 23.07
N LYS A 358 -1.72 7.93 22.31
CA LYS A 358 -2.16 9.33 22.46
C LYS A 358 -3.54 9.59 21.84
N ASN A 359 -3.93 8.83 20.82
CA ASN A 359 -5.12 9.11 20.00
C ASN A 359 -6.20 8.03 20.10
N VAL A 360 -6.19 7.19 21.14
CA VAL A 360 -7.18 6.10 21.36
C VAL A 360 -8.64 6.58 21.23
N SER A 361 -8.93 7.83 21.57
CA SER A 361 -10.29 8.37 21.51
C SER A 361 -10.83 8.56 20.08
N THR A 362 -9.96 8.74 19.09
CA THR A 362 -10.33 8.98 17.68
C THR A 362 -10.18 7.75 16.79
N LEU A 363 -9.51 6.70 17.29
CA LEU A 363 -9.33 5.43 16.59
C LEU A 363 -10.54 4.50 16.79
N ASN A 364 -10.69 3.54 15.88
CA ASN A 364 -11.64 2.45 16.02
C ASN A 364 -11.41 1.69 17.33
N LYS A 365 -12.49 1.39 18.05
CA LYS A 365 -12.45 0.74 19.36
C LYS A 365 -13.17 -0.60 19.29
N PHE A 366 -12.65 -1.55 20.07
CA PHE A 366 -13.22 -2.88 20.20
C PHE A 366 -13.50 -3.17 21.68
N THR A 367 -14.69 -3.71 21.96
CA THR A 367 -15.20 -3.89 23.34
C THR A 367 -14.41 -4.93 24.13
N ASP A 368 -13.75 -5.86 23.45
CA ASP A 368 -12.91 -6.93 23.97
C ASP A 368 -11.41 -6.61 23.97
N LEU A 369 -11.02 -5.42 23.49
CA LEU A 369 -9.65 -4.92 23.58
C LEU A 369 -9.56 -3.81 24.63
N LYS A 370 -9.14 -4.19 25.83
CA LYS A 370 -8.89 -3.26 26.93
C LYS A 370 -7.45 -2.77 26.89
N ASN A 371 -7.25 -1.54 26.43
CA ASN A 371 -5.92 -0.92 26.32
C ASN A 371 -4.93 -1.81 25.55
N ASN A 372 -3.64 -1.69 25.84
CA ASN A 372 -2.56 -2.49 25.24
C ASN A 372 -2.28 -3.83 25.97
N GLU A 373 -3.25 -4.39 26.68
CA GLU A 373 -3.09 -5.64 27.45
C GLU A 373 -2.89 -6.88 26.56
N HIS A 374 -3.59 -6.93 25.42
CA HIS A 374 -3.46 -8.02 24.46
C HIS A 374 -2.16 -7.88 23.64
N TRP A 375 -1.40 -8.96 23.48
CA TRP A 375 -0.10 -8.95 22.78
C TRP A 375 -0.19 -8.39 21.34
N GLY A 376 -1.31 -8.63 20.68
CA GLY A 376 -1.61 -8.17 19.33
C GLY A 376 -2.21 -6.77 19.23
N TYR A 377 -2.42 -6.04 20.33
CA TYR A 377 -3.17 -4.78 20.35
C TYR A 377 -2.70 -3.79 19.28
N TYR A 378 -1.41 -3.48 19.24
CA TYR A 378 -0.88 -2.50 18.27
C TYR A 378 -1.01 -2.98 16.82
N SER A 379 -0.79 -4.28 16.55
CA SER A 379 -1.01 -4.86 15.22
C SER A 379 -2.48 -4.75 14.79
N ILE A 380 -3.41 -4.93 15.72
CA ILE A 380 -4.84 -4.78 15.49
C ILE A 380 -5.17 -3.32 15.16
N MET A 381 -4.67 -2.37 15.95
CA MET A 381 -4.90 -0.94 15.71
C MET A 381 -4.37 -0.50 14.33
N GLU A 382 -3.19 -0.96 13.93
CA GLU A 382 -2.62 -0.75 12.59
C GLU A 382 -3.50 -1.32 11.46
N SER A 383 -4.01 -2.54 11.65
CA SER A 383 -4.80 -3.22 10.62
C SER A 383 -6.20 -2.63 10.42
N ALA A 384 -6.77 -2.07 11.48
CA ALA A 384 -8.18 -1.71 11.58
C ALA A 384 -8.45 -0.21 11.44
N ASN A 385 -7.41 0.63 11.33
CA ASN A 385 -7.57 2.08 11.19
C ASN A 385 -6.96 2.56 9.88
N THR A 386 -7.74 3.29 9.09
CA THR A 386 -7.19 4.02 7.94
C THR A 386 -6.43 5.24 8.47
N HIS A 387 -5.18 5.37 8.07
CA HIS A 387 -4.33 6.47 8.50
C HIS A 387 -3.33 6.85 7.41
N LYS A 388 -2.75 8.04 7.51
CA LYS A 388 -1.59 8.45 6.72
C LYS A 388 -0.35 8.35 7.57
N ALA A 389 0.74 7.86 6.97
CA ALA A 389 2.00 7.76 7.64
C ALA A 389 3.18 8.21 6.78
N ALA A 390 4.21 8.73 7.44
CA ALA A 390 5.54 8.81 6.87
C ALA A 390 6.21 7.44 7.06
N VAL A 391 6.43 6.73 5.95
CA VAL A 391 6.93 5.34 5.96
C VAL A 391 8.40 5.33 5.54
N SER A 392 9.24 4.71 6.37
CA SER A 392 10.63 4.38 6.07
C SER A 392 10.80 2.86 5.98
N SER A 393 12.05 2.38 5.76
CA SER A 393 12.34 0.95 5.69
C SER A 393 12.06 0.17 6.98
N ASP A 394 12.08 0.84 8.12
CA ASP A 394 12.10 0.24 9.46
C ASP A 394 11.19 0.95 10.46
N SER A 395 10.48 1.99 10.03
CA SER A 395 9.57 2.76 10.88
C SER A 395 8.40 3.31 10.09
N GLU A 396 7.31 3.52 10.80
CA GLU A 396 6.15 4.23 10.32
C GLU A 396 5.72 5.24 11.38
N THR A 397 5.46 6.48 10.96
CA THR A 397 5.00 7.54 11.87
C THR A 397 3.66 8.04 11.37
N TRP A 398 2.62 7.87 12.18
CA TRP A 398 1.27 8.26 11.83
C TRP A 398 1.14 9.78 11.91
N VAL A 399 0.69 10.38 10.83
CA VAL A 399 0.61 11.83 10.68
C VAL A 399 -0.82 12.32 10.50
N LYS A 400 -1.78 11.44 10.24
CA LYS A 400 -3.20 11.79 10.13
C LYS A 400 -4.15 10.61 10.22
#